data_AF-A0A9R0I2J5-F1
#
_entry.id   AF-A0A9R0I2J5-F1
#
_cell.length_a   1.000
_cell.length_b   1.000
_cell.length_c   1.000
_cell.angle_alpha   90.00
_cell.angle_beta   90.00
_cell.angle_gamma   90.00
#
_symmetry.space_group_name_H-M   'P 1'
#
loop_
_entity.id
_entity.type
_entity.pdbx_description
1 polymer ?
#
loop_
_entity_poly.entity_id
_entity_poly.type
_entity_poly.pdbx_seq_one_letter_code
_entity_poly.pdbx_strand_id
1 'polypeptide(L)'
;MPVFSLLEAIRSWCMQRVGARFDKAVDMEEGQLTAYALKELEERTAESRLCYATACGGGEFEVRDGHVNFPIRLATRSCACGKWQICGIPCKHALRVIYDQRMNPHDFISPWFKAAAYKLTYAEHIHPMADPSQWPDFGLPSIQPPTIKRPSGRPSKKRKRGANEPKKGKRNTNVKCGK
;
A
#
# COMPACT_ATOMS: atom_id res chain seq x y z
N MET A 1 19.66 13.97 21.66
CA MET A 1 18.81 14.83 20.80
C MET A 1 17.65 14.00 20.25
N PRO A 2 16.38 14.32 20.55
CA PRO A 2 15.22 13.52 20.16
C PRO A 2 15.10 13.25 18.65
N VAL A 3 15.62 14.15 17.82
CA VAL A 3 15.61 14.04 16.35
C VAL A 3 16.53 12.92 15.86
N PHE A 4 17.74 12.79 16.43
CA PHE A 4 18.68 11.75 16.03
C PHE A 4 18.12 10.36 16.31
N SER A 5 17.59 10.14 17.52
CA SER A 5 16.95 8.87 17.89
C SER A 5 15.74 8.53 17.01
N LEU A 6 14.98 9.54 16.57
CA LEU A 6 13.86 9.34 15.66
C LEU A 6 14.34 8.90 14.27
N LEU A 7 15.34 9.59 13.71
CA LEU A 7 15.90 9.23 12.40
C LEU A 7 16.52 7.84 12.40
N GLU A 8 17.22 7.47 13.48
CA GLU A 8 17.80 6.13 13.62
C GLU A 8 16.73 5.04 13.72
N ALA A 9 15.62 5.30 14.44
CA ALA A 9 14.48 4.39 14.48
C ALA A 9 13.82 4.22 13.10
N ILE A 10 13.63 5.31 12.35
CA ILE A 10 13.11 5.26 10.97
C ILE A 10 14.05 4.46 10.06
N ARG A 11 15.36 4.72 10.14
CA ARG A 11 16.38 4.01 9.37
C ARG A 11 16.32 2.51 9.67
N SER A 12 16.31 2.12 10.95
CA SER A 12 16.24 0.72 11.37
C SER A 12 14.95 0.03 10.88
N TRP A 13 13.80 0.71 10.98
CA TRP A 13 12.53 0.19 10.47
C TRP A 13 12.54 0.00 8.95
N CYS A 14 13.04 0.97 8.20
CA CYS A 14 13.20 0.86 6.75
C CYS A 14 14.16 -0.27 6.39
N MET A 15 15.29 -0.39 7.09
CA MET A 15 16.30 -1.43 6.86
C MET A 15 15.72 -2.83 7.03
N GLN A 16 15.03 -3.10 8.14
CA GLN A 16 14.37 -4.39 8.38
C GLN A 16 13.34 -4.71 7.29
N ARG A 17 12.52 -3.71 6.92
CA ARG A 17 11.44 -3.89 5.95
C ARG A 17 11.95 -4.08 4.51
N VAL A 18 13.02 -3.39 4.13
CA VAL A 18 13.67 -3.56 2.82
C VAL A 18 14.46 -4.86 2.79
N GLY A 19 15.22 -5.18 3.85
CA GLY A 19 15.96 -6.43 3.98
C GLY A 19 15.07 -7.67 3.81
N ALA A 20 13.95 -7.74 4.54
CA ALA A 20 13.01 -8.86 4.39
C ALA A 20 12.43 -9.02 2.97
N ARG A 21 12.37 -7.93 2.18
CA ARG A 21 11.91 -7.96 0.79
C ARG A 21 13.03 -8.29 -0.18
N PHE A 22 14.25 -7.87 0.12
CA PHE A 22 15.46 -8.26 -0.60
C PHE A 22 15.64 -9.78 -0.50
N ASP A 23 15.60 -10.35 0.71
CA ASP A 23 15.72 -11.80 0.93
C ASP A 23 14.62 -12.55 0.15
N LYS A 24 13.37 -12.09 0.28
CA LYS A 24 12.25 -12.63 -0.49
C LYS A 24 12.48 -12.51 -2.01
N ALA A 25 13.04 -11.41 -2.48
CA ALA A 25 13.31 -11.23 -3.91
C ALA A 25 14.37 -12.23 -4.41
N VAL A 26 15.39 -12.51 -3.61
CA VAL A 26 16.41 -13.52 -3.91
C VAL A 26 15.77 -14.91 -4.06
N ASP A 27 14.88 -15.27 -3.14
CA ASP A 27 14.22 -16.58 -3.10
C ASP A 27 13.15 -16.77 -4.20
N MET A 28 12.69 -15.71 -4.86
CA MET A 28 11.65 -15.82 -5.88
C MET A 28 12.14 -16.50 -7.16
N GLU A 29 11.38 -17.46 -7.68
CA GLU A 29 11.65 -18.14 -8.95
C GLU A 29 11.29 -17.27 -10.16
N GLU A 30 11.86 -17.59 -11.32
CA GLU A 30 11.54 -16.89 -12.56
C GLU A 30 10.07 -17.13 -12.96
N GLY A 31 9.36 -16.06 -13.34
CA GLY A 31 7.94 -16.14 -13.68
C GLY A 31 6.97 -16.24 -12.50
N GLN A 32 7.46 -16.41 -11.26
CA GLN A 32 6.61 -16.47 -10.06
C GLN A 32 5.84 -15.14 -9.87
N LEU A 33 4.59 -15.24 -9.43
CA LEU A 33 3.78 -14.07 -9.08
C LEU A 33 4.04 -13.62 -7.65
N THR A 34 3.87 -12.33 -7.38
CA THR A 34 3.87 -11.81 -6.01
C THR A 34 2.72 -12.42 -5.19
N ALA A 35 2.93 -12.59 -3.89
CA ALA A 35 1.92 -13.14 -2.99
C ALA A 35 0.59 -12.38 -3.01
N TYR A 36 0.64 -11.05 -3.21
CA TYR A 36 -0.57 -10.23 -3.38
C TYR A 36 -1.35 -10.64 -4.64
N ALA A 37 -0.67 -10.74 -5.78
CA ALA A 37 -1.32 -11.11 -7.03
C ALA A 37 -1.84 -12.55 -7.04
N LEU A 38 -1.13 -13.49 -6.40
CA LEU A 38 -1.60 -14.87 -6.22
C LEU A 38 -2.89 -14.92 -5.41
N LYS A 39 -2.90 -14.28 -4.23
CA LYS A 39 -4.09 -14.21 -3.38
C LYS A 39 -5.29 -13.60 -4.12
N GLU A 40 -5.07 -12.46 -4.77
CA GLU A 40 -6.13 -11.78 -5.52
C GLU A 40 -6.63 -12.63 -6.70
N LEU A 41 -5.73 -13.35 -7.39
CA LEU A 41 -6.08 -14.26 -8.46
C LEU A 41 -6.94 -15.41 -7.95
N GLU A 42 -6.58 -16.04 -6.83
CA GLU A 42 -7.31 -17.16 -6.22
C GLU A 42 -8.72 -16.74 -5.78
N GLU A 43 -8.85 -15.60 -5.10
CA GLU A 43 -10.13 -15.05 -4.66
C GLU A 43 -11.06 -14.79 -5.87
N ARG A 44 -10.55 -14.09 -6.89
CA ARG A 44 -11.32 -13.79 -8.10
C ARG A 44 -11.62 -15.04 -8.94
N THR A 45 -10.76 -16.05 -8.88
CA THR A 45 -10.99 -17.35 -9.51
C THR A 45 -12.19 -18.04 -8.88
N ALA A 46 -12.30 -18.04 -7.55
CA ALA A 46 -13.46 -18.59 -6.86
C ALA A 46 -14.74 -17.84 -7.26
N GLU A 47 -14.71 -16.51 -7.30
CA GLU A 47 -15.85 -15.68 -7.72
C GLU A 47 -16.24 -15.88 -9.20
N SER A 48 -15.26 -16.13 -10.08
CA SER A 48 -15.48 -16.30 -11.53
C SER A 48 -16.41 -17.46 -11.86
N ARG A 49 -16.53 -18.44 -10.96
CA ARG A 49 -17.39 -19.61 -11.10
C ARG A 49 -18.88 -19.26 -11.16
N LEU A 50 -19.26 -18.10 -10.62
CA LEU A 50 -20.64 -17.60 -10.62
C LEU A 50 -20.99 -16.82 -11.90
N CYS A 51 -20.01 -16.60 -12.78
CA CYS A 51 -20.18 -15.88 -14.03
C CYS A 51 -20.39 -16.86 -15.19
N TYR A 52 -21.08 -16.43 -16.23
CA TYR A 52 -21.32 -17.23 -17.44
C TYR A 52 -20.83 -16.47 -18.67
N ALA A 53 -19.90 -17.06 -19.43
CA ALA A 53 -19.39 -16.44 -20.65
C ALA A 53 -20.10 -16.98 -21.90
N THR A 54 -20.37 -16.07 -22.83
CA THR A 54 -20.86 -16.35 -24.18
C THR A 54 -19.92 -15.70 -25.17
N ALA A 55 -19.42 -16.47 -26.15
CA ALA A 55 -18.58 -15.92 -27.20
C ALA A 55 -19.44 -15.21 -28.25
N CYS A 56 -19.09 -13.95 -28.59
CA CYS A 56 -19.78 -13.18 -29.63
C CYS A 56 -19.12 -13.33 -31.01
N GLY A 57 -17.91 -13.89 -31.07
CA GLY A 57 -17.06 -13.93 -32.27
C GLY A 57 -16.01 -12.80 -32.27
N GLY A 58 -14.99 -12.92 -33.13
CA GLY A 58 -13.94 -11.90 -33.24
C GLY A 58 -13.04 -11.71 -32.01
N GLY A 59 -13.05 -12.66 -31.07
CA GLY A 59 -12.31 -12.54 -29.80
C GLY A 59 -13.02 -11.68 -28.75
N GLU A 60 -14.30 -11.38 -28.96
CA GLU A 60 -15.16 -10.66 -28.02
C GLU A 60 -16.09 -11.63 -27.27
N PHE A 61 -16.32 -11.34 -26.00
CA PHE A 61 -17.11 -12.17 -25.10
C PHE A 61 -18.07 -11.31 -24.31
N GLU A 62 -19.28 -11.81 -24.10
CA GLU A 62 -20.22 -11.29 -23.14
C GLU A 62 -20.19 -12.18 -21.90
N VAL A 63 -19.97 -11.61 -20.71
CA VAL A 63 -20.08 -12.35 -19.45
C VAL A 63 -21.24 -11.84 -18.64
N ARG A 64 -22.15 -12.75 -18.30
CA ARG A 64 -23.27 -12.50 -17.40
C ARG A 64 -22.86 -12.77 -15.95
N ASP A 65 -23.05 -11.78 -15.10
CA ASP A 65 -22.83 -11.84 -13.65
C ASP A 65 -24.08 -11.29 -12.95
N GLY A 66 -24.90 -12.20 -12.43
CA GLY A 66 -26.26 -11.89 -11.98
C GLY A 66 -27.14 -11.39 -13.13
N HIS A 67 -27.63 -10.15 -13.01
CA HIS A 67 -28.50 -9.49 -14.00
C HIS A 67 -27.77 -8.48 -14.89
N VAL A 68 -26.44 -8.44 -14.84
CA VAL A 68 -25.62 -7.48 -15.61
C VAL A 68 -24.68 -8.24 -16.55
N ASN A 69 -24.55 -7.73 -17.76
CA ASN A 69 -23.65 -8.25 -18.77
C ASN A 69 -22.43 -7.34 -18.92
N PHE A 70 -21.25 -7.95 -19.02
CA PHE A 70 -19.98 -7.25 -19.18
C PHE A 70 -19.30 -7.71 -20.47
N PRO A 71 -19.10 -6.81 -21.45
CA PRO A 71 -18.27 -7.12 -22.60
C PRO A 71 -16.79 -7.20 -22.19
N ILE A 72 -16.11 -8.23 -22.70
CA ILE A 72 -14.71 -8.54 -22.44
C ILE A 72 -13.99 -8.77 -23.76
N ARG A 73 -12.77 -8.25 -23.83
CA ARG A 73 -11.83 -8.49 -24.93
C ARG A 73 -10.48 -8.88 -24.34
N LEU A 74 -10.03 -10.10 -24.65
CA LEU A 74 -8.81 -10.66 -24.09
C LEU A 74 -7.55 -10.05 -24.72
N ALA A 75 -7.58 -9.79 -26.03
CA ALA A 75 -6.46 -9.21 -26.78
C ALA A 75 -6.04 -7.84 -26.22
N THR A 76 -7.02 -7.00 -25.86
CA THR A 76 -6.80 -5.67 -25.27
C THR A 76 -6.79 -5.69 -23.74
N ARG A 77 -6.89 -6.87 -23.12
CA ARG A 77 -6.94 -7.05 -21.66
C ARG A 77 -7.97 -6.15 -20.97
N SER A 78 -9.17 -6.06 -21.56
CA SER A 78 -10.20 -5.11 -21.13
C SER A 78 -11.48 -5.81 -20.72
N CYS A 79 -12.07 -5.35 -19.62
CA CYS A 79 -13.41 -5.72 -19.17
C CYS A 79 -14.19 -4.44 -18.85
N ALA A 80 -15.49 -4.39 -19.20
CA ALA A 80 -16.33 -3.24 -18.89
C ALA A 80 -16.43 -2.90 -17.39
N CYS A 81 -16.13 -3.84 -16.48
CA CYS A 81 -16.10 -3.54 -15.05
C CYS A 81 -14.89 -2.66 -14.63
N GLY A 82 -13.93 -2.40 -15.53
CA GLY A 82 -12.78 -1.52 -15.31
C GLY A 82 -11.70 -2.05 -14.38
N LYS A 83 -12.01 -3.06 -13.55
CA LYS A 83 -11.08 -3.62 -12.55
C LYS A 83 -9.78 -4.10 -13.19
N TRP A 84 -9.84 -4.82 -14.32
CA TRP A 84 -8.65 -5.37 -14.96
C TRP A 84 -7.69 -4.27 -15.43
N GLN A 85 -8.22 -3.21 -16.02
CA GLN A 85 -7.44 -2.08 -16.53
C GLN A 85 -6.76 -1.29 -15.40
N ILE A 86 -7.44 -1.15 -14.26
CA ILE A 86 -6.92 -0.42 -13.10
C ILE A 86 -5.86 -1.23 -12.36
N CYS A 87 -6.16 -2.49 -12.05
CA CYS A 87 -5.29 -3.28 -11.18
C CYS A 87 -4.24 -4.10 -11.95
N GLY A 88 -4.39 -4.30 -13.26
CA GLY A 88 -3.49 -5.14 -14.06
C GLY A 88 -3.61 -6.65 -13.80
N ILE A 89 -4.52 -7.07 -12.94
CA ILE A 89 -4.87 -8.48 -12.66
C ILE A 89 -6.26 -8.73 -13.26
N PRO A 90 -6.49 -9.84 -13.98
CA PRO A 90 -7.81 -10.18 -14.50
C PRO A 90 -8.90 -10.11 -13.41
N CYS A 91 -10.04 -9.50 -13.74
CA CYS A 91 -11.21 -9.52 -12.87
C CYS A 91 -11.92 -10.88 -12.94
N LYS A 92 -12.87 -11.15 -12.03
CA LYS A 92 -13.65 -12.40 -12.05
C LYS A 92 -14.33 -12.67 -13.40
N HIS A 93 -14.77 -11.63 -14.11
CA HIS A 93 -15.40 -11.77 -15.44
C HIS A 93 -14.39 -12.16 -16.51
N ALA A 94 -13.22 -11.52 -16.53
CA ALA A 94 -12.14 -11.86 -17.45
C ALA A 94 -11.60 -13.27 -17.18
N LEU A 95 -11.44 -13.65 -15.90
CA LEU A 95 -11.03 -15.00 -15.52
C LEU A 95 -12.02 -16.05 -16.02
N ARG A 96 -13.33 -15.77 -15.96
CA ARG A 96 -14.32 -16.69 -16.50
C ARG A 96 -14.08 -16.99 -17.99
N VAL A 97 -13.83 -15.94 -18.77
CA VAL A 97 -13.52 -16.10 -20.21
C VAL A 97 -12.20 -16.84 -20.41
N ILE A 98 -11.15 -16.48 -19.66
CA ILE A 98 -9.82 -17.12 -19.77
C ILE A 98 -9.93 -18.63 -19.52
N TYR A 99 -10.66 -19.03 -18.48
CA TYR A 99 -10.88 -20.44 -18.16
C TYR A 99 -11.72 -21.16 -19.22
N ASP A 100 -12.77 -20.52 -19.76
CA ASP A 100 -13.57 -21.10 -20.84
C ASP A 100 -12.78 -21.31 -22.14
N GLN A 101 -11.82 -20.43 -22.40
CA GLN A 101 -10.88 -20.57 -23.51
C GLN A 101 -9.70 -21.49 -23.19
N ARG A 102 -9.67 -22.12 -22.01
CA ARG A 102 -8.59 -23.00 -21.53
C ARG A 102 -7.20 -22.37 -21.57
N MET A 103 -7.11 -21.06 -21.35
CA MET A 103 -5.85 -20.34 -21.29
C MET A 103 -5.36 -20.19 -19.86
N ASN A 104 -4.05 -19.95 -19.70
CA ASN A 104 -3.46 -19.73 -18.37
C ASN A 104 -3.67 -18.28 -17.92
N PRO A 105 -4.33 -18.02 -16.78
CA PRO A 105 -4.53 -16.65 -16.27
C PRO A 105 -3.22 -15.93 -15.92
N HIS A 106 -2.12 -16.64 -15.65
CA HIS A 106 -0.82 -16.04 -15.36
C HIS A 106 -0.29 -15.19 -16.54
N ASP A 107 -0.67 -15.53 -17.77
CA ASP A 107 -0.24 -14.82 -18.98
C ASP A 107 -0.93 -13.45 -19.14
N PHE A 108 -2.07 -13.30 -18.48
CA PHE A 108 -2.92 -12.11 -18.54
C PHE A 108 -2.68 -11.14 -17.37
N ILE A 109 -1.81 -11.51 -16.42
CA ILE A 109 -1.40 -10.66 -15.31
C ILE A 109 -0.28 -9.72 -15.76
N SER A 110 -0.36 -8.48 -15.27
CA SER A 110 0.63 -7.45 -15.54
C SER A 110 2.04 -7.87 -15.11
N PRO A 111 3.08 -7.57 -15.92
CA PRO A 111 4.48 -7.86 -15.58
C PRO A 111 4.92 -7.27 -14.24
N TRP A 112 4.29 -6.19 -13.77
CA TRP A 112 4.58 -5.53 -12.49
C TRP A 112 4.36 -6.43 -11.27
N PHE A 113 3.56 -7.50 -11.40
CA PHE A 113 3.34 -8.48 -10.33
C PHE A 113 4.17 -9.75 -10.46
N LYS A 114 5.12 -9.81 -11.40
CA LYS A 114 6.02 -10.95 -11.59
C LYS A 114 7.33 -10.78 -10.83
N ALA A 115 8.00 -11.90 -10.57
CA ALA A 115 9.28 -11.95 -9.87
C ALA A 115 10.33 -11.01 -10.46
N ALA A 116 10.39 -10.90 -11.79
CA ALA A 116 11.33 -10.00 -12.47
C ALA A 116 11.19 -8.54 -12.00
N ALA A 117 9.96 -8.00 -11.99
CA ALA A 117 9.72 -6.64 -11.52
C ALA A 117 9.98 -6.50 -10.00
N TYR A 118 9.63 -7.52 -9.22
CA TYR A 118 9.89 -7.52 -7.78
C TYR A 118 11.38 -7.51 -7.46
N LYS A 119 12.17 -8.35 -8.13
CA LYS A 119 13.64 -8.42 -8.04
C LYS A 119 14.29 -7.09 -8.40
N LEU A 120 13.84 -6.46 -9.50
CA LEU A 120 14.34 -5.14 -9.89
C LEU A 120 13.99 -4.06 -8.85
N THR A 121 12.80 -4.13 -8.25
CA THR A 121 12.36 -3.14 -7.24
C THR A 121 13.16 -3.24 -5.94
N TYR A 122 13.54 -4.46 -5.54
CA TYR A 122 14.26 -4.73 -4.30
C TYR A 122 15.66 -5.29 -4.55
N ALA A 123 16.32 -4.85 -5.62
CA ALA A 123 17.68 -5.26 -5.96
C ALA A 123 18.73 -4.70 -4.99
N GLU A 124 18.39 -3.61 -4.29
CA GLU A 124 19.25 -2.96 -3.30
C GLU A 124 18.59 -2.96 -1.92
N HIS A 125 19.41 -2.87 -0.87
CA HIS A 125 18.95 -2.76 0.51
C HIS A 125 19.80 -1.78 1.32
N ILE A 126 19.24 -1.32 2.45
CA ILE A 126 19.95 -0.41 3.35
C ILE A 126 21.02 -1.19 4.10
N HIS A 127 22.28 -0.80 3.94
CA HIS A 127 23.39 -1.42 4.65
C HIS A 127 23.43 -1.02 6.13
N PRO A 128 23.99 -1.87 7.00
CA PRO A 128 24.24 -1.51 8.39
C PRO A 128 25.18 -0.30 8.48
N MET A 129 24.96 0.53 9.50
CA MET A 129 25.78 1.69 9.80
C MET A 129 26.40 1.50 11.18
N ALA A 130 27.64 1.93 11.35
CA ALA A 130 28.32 1.91 12.64
C ALA A 130 27.57 2.77 13.67
N ASP A 131 27.74 2.48 14.95
CA ASP A 131 27.19 3.33 16.02
C ASP A 131 27.90 4.69 16.03
N PRO A 132 27.22 5.79 16.41
CA PRO A 132 27.85 7.11 16.52
C PRO A 132 29.13 7.14 17.36
N SER A 133 29.28 6.26 18.35
CA SER A 133 30.51 6.13 19.14
C SER A 133 31.73 5.68 18.33
N GLN A 134 31.51 5.12 17.15
CA GLN A 134 32.55 4.60 16.26
C GLN A 134 32.80 5.50 15.05
N TRP A 135 32.04 6.60 14.90
CA TRP A 135 32.20 7.50 13.76
C TRP A 135 33.48 8.32 13.89
N PRO A 136 34.22 8.53 12.78
CA PRO A 136 35.38 9.39 12.81
C PRO A 136 34.97 10.84 13.07
N ASP A 137 35.85 11.61 13.70
CA ASP A 137 35.64 13.05 13.86
C ASP A 137 35.87 13.74 12.52
N PHE A 138 34.86 14.48 12.05
CA PHE A 138 34.88 15.18 10.78
C PHE A 138 35.20 16.68 10.93
N GLY A 139 35.38 17.19 12.15
CA GLY A 139 35.66 18.62 12.38
C GLY A 139 34.54 19.55 11.91
N LEU A 140 33.31 19.03 11.77
CA LEU A 140 32.14 19.78 11.32
C LEU A 140 31.54 20.61 12.47
N PRO A 141 30.96 21.80 12.18
CA PRO A 141 30.34 22.62 13.20
C PRO A 141 29.15 21.89 13.83
N SER A 142 29.07 21.96 15.18
CA SER A 142 27.94 21.38 15.92
C SER A 142 26.65 22.12 15.57
N ILE A 143 25.69 21.41 14.95
CA ILE A 143 24.37 21.96 14.61
C ILE A 143 23.61 22.25 15.90
N GLN A 144 23.49 23.53 16.25
CA GLN A 144 22.71 23.97 17.39
C GLN A 144 21.22 24.00 17.04
N PRO A 145 20.32 23.72 18.00
CA PRO A 145 18.89 23.90 17.77
C PRO A 145 18.61 25.37 17.42
N PRO A 146 17.59 25.63 16.56
CA PRO A 146 17.22 26.98 16.21
C PRO A 146 16.91 27.79 17.48
N THR A 147 17.36 29.04 17.52
CA THR A 147 17.14 29.91 18.67
C THR A 147 15.65 30.22 18.80
N ILE A 148 14.96 29.53 19.70
CA ILE A 148 13.54 29.78 19.98
C ILE A 148 13.43 31.06 20.80
N LYS A 149 13.08 32.18 20.16
CA LYS A 149 12.72 33.40 20.89
C LYS A 149 11.30 33.26 21.43
N ARG A 150 11.12 33.49 22.73
CA ARG A 150 9.77 33.66 23.29
C ARG A 150 9.15 34.91 22.67
N PRO A 151 7.87 34.87 22.25
CA PRO A 151 7.20 36.08 21.80
C PRO A 151 7.20 37.12 22.92
N SER A 152 7.34 38.39 22.56
CA SER A 152 7.27 39.49 23.53
C SER A 152 5.92 39.46 24.24
N GLY A 153 5.94 39.48 25.58
CA GLY A 153 4.74 39.54 26.41
C GLY A 153 4.68 38.48 27.50
N ARG A 154 3.70 38.63 28.39
CA ARG A 154 3.51 37.74 29.54
C ARG A 154 3.07 36.35 29.06
N PRO A 155 3.76 35.26 29.47
CA PRO A 155 3.29 33.90 29.21
C PRO A 155 1.86 33.72 29.72
N SER A 156 0.97 33.16 28.89
CA SER A 156 -0.39 32.86 29.31
C SER A 156 -0.36 31.85 30.46
N LYS A 157 -0.95 32.20 31.60
CA LYS A 157 -1.14 31.25 32.72
C LYS A 157 -2.08 30.09 32.37
N LYS A 158 -2.89 30.24 31.31
CA LYS A 158 -3.85 29.22 30.88
C LYS A 158 -3.37 28.59 29.58
N ARG A 159 -3.40 27.25 29.51
CA ARG A 159 -3.18 26.49 28.28
C ARG A 159 -4.19 26.91 27.21
N LYS A 160 -3.73 27.13 25.96
CA LYS A 160 -4.61 27.31 24.80
C LYS A 160 -5.21 25.94 24.44
N ARG A 161 -6.54 25.88 24.34
CA ARG A 161 -7.29 24.65 24.00
C ARG A 161 -7.45 24.57 22.48
N GLY A 162 -7.37 23.37 21.91
CA GLY A 162 -7.66 23.15 20.49
C GLY A 162 -9.14 23.38 20.16
N ALA A 163 -9.47 23.57 18.88
CA ALA A 163 -10.83 23.86 18.41
C ALA A 163 -11.86 22.79 18.83
N ASN A 164 -11.43 21.52 18.91
CA ASN A 164 -12.26 20.37 19.26
C ASN A 164 -12.19 19.99 20.74
N GLU A 165 -11.49 20.76 21.59
CA GLU A 165 -11.46 20.48 23.02
C GLU A 165 -12.67 21.09 23.75
N PRO A 166 -13.27 20.38 24.73
CA PRO A 166 -14.36 20.92 25.51
C PRO A 166 -13.93 22.18 26.27
N LYS A 167 -14.83 23.18 26.29
CA LYS A 167 -14.64 24.43 27.01
C LYS A 167 -14.40 24.14 28.49
N LYS A 168 -13.56 24.97 29.15
CA LYS A 168 -13.32 24.84 30.58
C LYS A 168 -14.66 25.01 31.32
N GLY A 169 -15.10 23.96 32.02
CA GLY A 169 -16.28 24.00 32.88
C GLY A 169 -16.16 25.10 33.95
N LYS A 170 -17.29 25.70 34.33
CA LYS A 170 -17.34 26.64 35.45
C LYS A 170 -17.05 25.90 36.75
N ARG A 171 -16.35 26.55 37.68
CA ARG A 171 -15.94 25.94 38.97
C ARG A 171 -17.12 25.67 39.90
N ASN A 172 -18.24 26.35 39.68
CA ASN A 172 -19.52 26.07 40.31
C ASN A 172 -20.60 26.06 39.22
N THR A 173 -21.41 25.02 39.22
CA THR A 173 -22.58 24.85 38.35
C THR A 173 -23.75 24.49 39.24
N ASN A 174 -24.85 25.25 39.15
CA ASN A 174 -26.06 24.93 39.88
C ASN A 174 -26.71 23.72 39.19
N VAL A 175 -26.55 22.54 39.79
CA VAL A 175 -27.18 21.30 39.31
C VAL A 175 -28.62 21.32 39.82
N LYS A 176 -29.56 21.64 38.92
CA LYS A 176 -30.98 21.40 39.20
C LYS A 176 -31.28 19.93 38.90
N CYS A 177 -31.50 19.13 39.94
CA CYS A 177 -32.10 17.82 39.77
C CYS A 177 -33.59 18.00 39.44
N GLY A 178 -34.04 17.37 38.35
CA GLY A 178 -35.45 17.31 37.97
C GLY A 178 -36.25 16.37 38.87
N LYS A 179 -37.56 16.61 38.97
CA LYS A 179 -38.53 15.74 39.65
C LYS A 179 -38.71 14.42 38.93
#